data_AF-A0A519TH92-F1
#
_entry.id   AF-A0A519TH92-F1
#
_cell.length_a   1.000
_cell.length_b   1.000
_cell.length_c   1.000
_cell.angle_alpha   90.00
_cell.angle_beta   90.00
_cell.angle_gamma   90.00
#
_symmetry.space_group_name_H-M   'P 1'
#
loop_
_entity.id
_entity.type
_entity.pdbx_description
1 polymer ?
#
loop_
_entity_poly.entity_id
_entity_poly.type
_entity_poly.pdbx_seq_one_letter_code
_entity_poly.pdbx_strand_id
1 'polypeptide(L)'
;MLLASLLAANHFAGAQAAAPANATPAPRADARPAATSLGAITQGLKKFDGYFPFYYDEKTGKVYLEIEKFDQDFLYFSSLTNGVGLGGPERGTASSNLAKFSKVGAKVFLIEPNLAYRATGKNPDEQRAVESAFAKSIIWGFSPVAVEGNKTLIDLTPFLVRDSQKLTDQLGRAGPQNCGGRAGRSA
;
A
#
# COMPACT_ATOMS: atom_id res chain seq x y z
N MET A 1 -46.27 -23.57 -54.89
CA MET A 1 -46.15 -22.15 -54.50
C MET A 1 -44.74 -21.97 -53.96
N LEU A 2 -43.75 -21.72 -54.81
CA LEU A 2 -43.34 -20.45 -55.44
C LEU A 2 -42.73 -19.44 -54.44
N LEU A 3 -41.57 -18.91 -54.82
CA LEU A 3 -40.71 -17.87 -54.24
C LEU A 3 -39.66 -18.28 -53.18
N ALA A 4 -38.40 -17.83 -53.18
CA ALA A 4 -37.42 -17.30 -54.13
C ALA A 4 -36.40 -16.48 -53.30
N SER A 5 -35.10 -16.58 -53.66
CA SER A 5 -34.05 -15.57 -53.43
C SER A 5 -33.51 -15.42 -51.98
N LEU A 6 -32.23 -15.21 -51.70
CA LEU A 6 -31.18 -14.56 -52.49
C LEU A 6 -29.79 -15.06 -52.05
N LEU A 7 -29.03 -15.54 -53.03
CA LEU A 7 -27.61 -15.87 -52.96
C LEU A 7 -26.82 -14.59 -53.25
N ALA A 8 -25.82 -14.24 -52.44
CA ALA A 8 -24.81 -13.25 -52.81
C ALA A 8 -23.42 -13.86 -52.59
N ALA A 9 -22.96 -14.58 -53.61
CA ALA A 9 -21.57 -14.95 -53.77
C ALA A 9 -20.83 -13.74 -54.36
N ASN A 10 -19.87 -13.19 -53.61
CA ASN A 10 -18.98 -12.15 -54.11
C ASN A 10 -17.65 -12.82 -54.48
N HIS A 11 -17.49 -13.12 -55.77
CA HIS A 11 -16.18 -13.38 -56.37
C HIS A 11 -15.61 -12.06 -56.88
N PHE A 12 -14.44 -11.66 -56.39
CA PHE A 12 -13.50 -10.84 -57.15
C PHE A 12 -12.10 -11.37 -56.95
N ALA A 13 -11.50 -11.74 -58.09
CA ALA A 13 -10.12 -12.14 -58.25
C ALA A 13 -9.19 -10.92 -58.12
N GLY A 14 -7.94 -11.15 -57.68
CA GLY A 14 -6.92 -10.12 -57.71
C GLY A 14 -5.61 -10.49 -57.03
N ALA A 15 -4.66 -10.93 -57.85
CA ALA A 15 -3.22 -10.68 -57.74
C ALA A 15 -2.44 -11.13 -56.48
N GLN A 16 -1.58 -12.11 -56.74
CA GLN A 16 -0.36 -12.39 -56.01
C GLN A 16 0.57 -11.17 -56.02
N ALA A 17 0.94 -10.68 -54.84
CA ALA A 17 2.07 -9.77 -54.65
C ALA A 17 2.87 -10.24 -53.44
N ALA A 18 3.90 -11.04 -53.71
CA ALA A 18 5.03 -11.19 -52.80
C ALA A 18 5.90 -9.93 -52.93
N ALA A 19 6.11 -9.21 -51.82
CA ALA A 19 7.23 -8.29 -51.68
C ALA A 19 7.61 -8.14 -50.18
N PRO A 20 8.90 -7.92 -49.90
CA PRO A 20 9.53 -8.22 -48.62
C PRO A 20 9.59 -6.98 -47.72
N ALA A 21 9.50 -7.16 -46.40
CA ALA A 21 9.98 -6.15 -45.47
C ALA A 21 10.32 -6.80 -44.13
N ASN A 22 11.62 -7.01 -43.92
CA ASN A 22 12.22 -7.08 -42.59
C ASN A 22 11.77 -5.84 -41.79
N ALA A 23 10.74 -6.00 -40.97
CA ALA A 23 10.47 -5.08 -39.87
C ALA A 23 11.23 -5.61 -38.65
N THR A 24 12.46 -5.14 -38.48
CA THR A 24 13.22 -5.28 -37.24
C THR A 24 12.34 -4.78 -36.09
N PRO A 25 12.04 -5.58 -35.07
CA PRO A 25 11.41 -5.06 -33.87
C PRO A 25 12.40 -4.09 -33.24
N ALA A 26 12.07 -2.80 -33.21
CA ALA A 26 12.81 -1.83 -32.41
C ALA A 26 12.91 -2.38 -30.97
N PRO A 27 14.09 -2.37 -30.35
CA PRO A 27 14.19 -2.75 -28.94
C PRO A 27 13.33 -1.75 -28.17
N ARG A 28 12.27 -2.23 -27.53
CA ARG A 28 11.66 -1.48 -26.42
C ARG A 28 12.79 -1.27 -25.44
N ALA A 29 13.29 -0.04 -25.38
CA ALA A 29 14.10 0.39 -24.27
C ALA A 29 13.23 0.19 -23.04
N ASP A 30 13.51 -0.89 -22.31
CA ASP A 30 13.05 -1.06 -20.95
C ASP A 30 13.50 0.20 -20.22
N ALA A 31 12.55 1.12 -20.00
CA ALA A 31 12.75 2.27 -19.15
C ALA A 31 12.90 1.73 -17.73
N ARG A 32 14.12 1.29 -17.41
CA ARG A 32 14.57 1.06 -16.05
C ARG A 32 14.33 2.39 -15.34
N PRO A 33 13.45 2.46 -14.32
CA PRO A 33 13.32 3.69 -13.55
C PRO A 33 14.71 4.06 -13.08
N ALA A 34 15.15 5.28 -13.38
CA ALA A 34 16.44 5.78 -12.96
C ALA A 34 16.54 5.55 -11.45
N ALA A 35 17.35 4.57 -11.05
CA ALA A 35 17.56 4.23 -9.67
C ALA A 35 18.40 5.37 -9.09
N THR A 36 17.73 6.38 -8.53
CA THR A 36 18.40 7.34 -7.67
C THR A 36 19.09 6.52 -6.58
N SER A 37 20.41 6.62 -6.48
CA SER A 37 21.20 5.84 -5.51
C SER A 37 20.77 6.19 -4.09
N LEU A 38 20.60 5.18 -3.22
CA LEU A 38 20.11 5.38 -1.85
C LEU A 38 21.07 6.29 -1.07
N GLY A 39 22.38 6.14 -1.31
CA GLY A 39 23.42 6.98 -0.73
C GLY A 39 23.26 8.47 -1.06
N ALA A 40 22.86 8.83 -2.29
CA ALA A 40 22.68 10.24 -2.66
C ALA A 40 21.50 10.90 -1.96
N ILE A 41 20.43 10.14 -1.68
CA ILE A 41 19.24 10.67 -0.98
C ILE A 41 19.48 10.77 0.53
N THR A 42 20.23 9.81 1.08
CA THR A 42 20.48 9.73 2.52
C THR A 42 21.70 10.56 2.97
N GLN A 43 22.44 11.14 2.02
CA GLN A 43 23.58 12.01 2.30
C GLN A 43 23.18 13.23 3.12
N GLY A 44 23.78 13.37 4.30
CA GLY A 44 23.51 14.47 5.22
C GLY A 44 22.19 14.34 5.99
N LEU A 45 21.46 13.24 5.84
CA LEU A 45 20.30 12.93 6.69
C LEU A 45 20.76 12.28 8.00
N LYS A 46 20.01 12.52 9.07
CA LYS A 46 20.28 11.87 10.35
C LYS A 46 19.73 10.45 10.32
N LYS A 47 20.62 9.46 10.38
CA LYS A 47 20.27 8.05 10.43
C LYS A 47 19.89 7.62 11.85
N PHE A 48 18.81 6.87 11.96
CA PHE A 48 18.38 6.19 13.17
C PHE A 48 18.30 4.70 12.91
N ASP A 49 19.11 3.93 13.63
CA ASP A 49 19.07 2.47 13.55
C ASP A 49 17.92 1.91 14.41
N GLY A 50 17.29 0.85 13.92
CA GLY A 50 16.13 0.22 14.56
C GLY A 50 15.73 -1.06 13.84
N TYR A 51 14.54 -1.60 14.15
CA TYR A 51 14.04 -2.79 13.45
C TYR A 51 13.93 -2.57 11.94
N PHE A 52 13.51 -1.36 11.56
CA PHE A 52 13.69 -0.75 10.25
C PHE A 52 14.53 0.53 10.42
N PRO A 53 15.69 0.66 9.77
CA PRO A 53 16.44 1.90 9.78
C PRO A 53 15.64 3.02 9.11
N PHE A 54 15.69 4.24 9.67
CA PHE A 54 15.08 5.41 9.04
C PHE A 54 16.03 6.61 9.04
N TYR A 55 15.79 7.52 8.12
CA TYR A 55 16.56 8.75 7.93
C TYR A 55 15.63 9.94 8.14
N TYR A 56 16.08 10.91 8.93
CA TYR A 56 15.35 12.15 9.18
C TYR A 56 16.04 13.32 8.48
N ASP A 57 15.26 14.08 7.72
CA ASP A 57 15.66 15.35 7.15
C ASP A 57 15.22 16.50 8.07
N GLU A 58 16.17 17.10 8.79
CA GLU A 58 15.90 18.23 9.69
C GLU A 58 15.45 19.49 8.95
N LYS A 59 15.77 19.63 7.65
CA LYS A 59 15.42 20.82 6.86
C LYS A 59 13.99 20.74 6.34
N THR A 60 13.56 19.56 5.90
CA THR A 60 12.21 19.38 5.32
C THR A 60 11.22 18.70 6.27
N GLY A 61 11.69 18.18 7.40
CA GLY A 61 10.88 17.37 8.34
C GLY A 61 10.47 16.01 7.77
N LYS A 62 11.14 15.52 6.71
CA LYS A 62 10.79 14.25 6.06
C LYS A 62 11.42 13.07 6.77
N VAL A 63 10.68 11.96 6.83
CA VAL A 63 11.15 10.68 7.36
C VAL A 63 11.17 9.67 6.22
N TYR A 64 12.36 9.14 5.93
CA TYR A 64 12.54 8.07 4.95
C TYR A 64 12.81 6.75 5.67
N LEU A 65 12.14 5.68 5.25
CA LEU A 65 12.31 4.35 5.84
C LEU A 65 13.05 3.43 4.87
N GLU A 66 14.05 2.72 5.37
CA GLU A 66 14.77 1.67 4.64
C GLU A 66 14.12 0.32 4.91
N ILE A 67 13.69 -0.35 3.84
CA ILE A 67 13.05 -1.66 3.89
C ILE A 67 13.96 -2.67 3.21
N GLU A 68 14.39 -3.65 4.00
CA GLU A 68 15.14 -4.84 3.52
C GLU A 68 14.31 -6.12 3.66
N LYS A 69 13.45 -6.17 4.70
CA LYS A 69 12.66 -7.33 5.07
C LYS A 69 11.28 -7.24 4.42
N PHE A 70 11.17 -7.81 3.23
CA PHE A 70 9.90 -7.98 2.53
C PHE A 70 9.24 -9.31 2.90
N ASP A 71 7.91 -9.34 2.84
CA ASP A 71 7.06 -10.49 3.09
C ASP A 71 7.27 -11.17 4.45
N GLN A 72 7.84 -10.43 5.40
CA GLN A 72 8.02 -10.83 6.78
C GLN A 72 7.04 -10.08 7.68
N ASP A 73 6.30 -10.82 8.50
CA ASP A 73 5.36 -10.25 9.45
C ASP A 73 6.11 -9.57 10.61
N PHE A 74 5.68 -8.36 10.95
CA PHE A 74 6.14 -7.62 12.11
C PHE A 74 4.95 -7.01 12.86
N LEU A 75 5.17 -6.69 14.14
CA LEU A 75 4.15 -6.07 14.98
C LEU A 75 3.98 -4.59 14.61
N TYR A 76 2.81 -4.24 14.09
CA TYR A 76 2.38 -2.87 13.91
C TYR A 76 1.58 -2.42 15.13
N PHE A 77 2.22 -1.62 15.98
CA PHE A 77 1.64 -1.11 17.21
C PHE A 77 1.45 0.40 17.13
N SER A 78 0.27 0.87 17.50
CA SER A 78 -0.07 2.30 17.57
C SER A 78 -0.73 2.58 18.91
N SER A 79 -0.27 3.59 19.64
CA SER A 79 -0.86 3.99 20.92
C SER A 79 -1.00 5.50 21.03
N LEU A 80 -2.00 5.93 21.80
CA LEU A 80 -2.17 7.33 22.17
C LEU A 80 -1.43 7.64 23.47
N THR A 81 -0.38 8.46 23.36
CA THR A 81 0.34 8.98 24.54
C THR A 81 -0.53 9.93 25.35
N ASN A 82 -1.45 10.64 24.70
CA ASN A 82 -2.39 11.58 25.32
C ASN A 82 -3.81 11.26 24.85
N GLY A 83 -4.78 11.36 25.75
CA GLY A 83 -6.20 11.21 25.40
C GLY A 83 -6.68 12.39 24.55
N VAL A 84 -7.68 12.12 23.72
CA VAL A 84 -8.28 13.14 22.83
C VAL A 84 -9.11 14.16 23.62
N GLY A 85 -9.64 13.77 24.78
CA GLY A 85 -10.57 14.58 25.56
C GLY A 85 -11.98 14.58 24.97
N LEU A 86 -12.93 15.28 25.63
CA LEU A 86 -14.33 15.40 25.20
C LEU A 86 -14.99 14.04 24.87
N GLY A 87 -14.72 13.03 25.70
CA GLY A 87 -15.16 11.62 25.57
C GLY A 87 -14.78 10.94 24.24
N GLY A 88 -13.72 11.39 23.60
CA GLY A 88 -12.96 10.59 22.64
C GLY A 88 -12.03 9.58 23.33
N PRO A 89 -11.21 8.83 22.58
CA PRO A 89 -10.32 7.82 23.12
C PRO A 89 -9.41 8.32 24.25
N GLU A 90 -9.35 7.52 25.30
CA GLU A 90 -8.56 7.81 26.49
C GLU A 90 -7.08 7.56 26.26
N ARG A 91 -6.24 8.17 27.11
CA ARG A 91 -4.79 7.93 27.12
C ARG A 91 -4.51 6.44 27.29
N GLY A 92 -3.58 5.92 26.47
CA GLY A 92 -3.18 4.52 26.51
C GLY A 92 -4.04 3.61 25.61
N THR A 93 -5.05 4.15 24.93
CA THR A 93 -5.75 3.40 23.88
C THR A 93 -4.76 3.00 22.79
N ALA A 94 -4.65 1.70 22.54
CA ALA A 94 -3.69 1.13 21.62
C ALA A 94 -4.33 0.10 20.68
N SER A 95 -3.75 -0.02 19.50
CA SER A 95 -4.05 -1.06 18.52
C SER A 95 -2.77 -1.82 18.17
N SER A 96 -2.90 -3.13 17.97
CA SER A 96 -1.78 -4.01 17.66
C SER A 96 -2.21 -5.01 16.59
N ASN A 97 -1.63 -4.90 15.40
CA ASN A 97 -1.90 -5.79 14.29
C ASN A 97 -0.57 -6.35 13.77
N LEU A 98 -0.60 -7.49 13.07
CA LEU A 98 0.55 -7.87 12.25
C LEU A 98 0.50 -7.11 10.93
N ALA A 99 1.65 -6.69 10.45
CA ALA A 99 1.79 -6.09 9.14
C ALA A 99 3.03 -6.64 8.43
N LYS A 100 3.02 -6.60 7.11
CA LYS A 100 4.17 -6.92 6.27
C LYS A 100 4.32 -5.93 5.14
N PHE A 101 5.55 -5.66 4.75
CA PHE A 101 5.83 -4.95 3.51
C PHE A 101 5.86 -5.95 2.36
N SER A 102 5.08 -5.70 1.31
CA SER A 102 5.11 -6.51 0.10
C SER A 102 5.33 -5.61 -1.11
N LYS A 103 6.26 -6.03 -1.98
CA LYS A 103 6.58 -5.29 -3.19
C LYS A 103 5.79 -5.88 -4.35
N VAL A 104 4.91 -5.06 -4.93
CA VAL A 104 4.09 -5.48 -6.08
C VAL A 104 4.32 -4.49 -7.21
N GLY A 105 5.04 -4.95 -8.23
CA GLY A 105 5.47 -4.11 -9.35
C GLY A 105 6.35 -2.95 -8.89
N ALA A 106 5.96 -1.72 -9.23
CA ALA A 106 6.68 -0.50 -8.89
C ALA A 106 6.30 0.10 -7.52
N LYS A 107 5.37 -0.53 -6.77
CA LYS A 107 4.87 -0.02 -5.49
C LYS A 107 5.24 -0.94 -4.34
N VAL A 108 5.30 -0.37 -3.15
CA VAL A 108 5.46 -1.11 -1.89
C VAL A 108 4.20 -0.93 -1.08
N PHE A 109 3.59 -2.03 -0.67
CA PHE A 109 2.37 -2.02 0.13
C PHE A 109 2.68 -2.44 1.56
N LEU A 110 2.08 -1.74 2.52
CA LEU A 110 1.95 -2.20 3.89
C LEU A 110 0.64 -2.97 3.99
N ILE A 111 0.73 -4.27 4.21
CA ILE A 111 -0.40 -5.20 4.19
C ILE A 111 -0.59 -5.79 5.58
N GLU A 112 -1.83 -5.80 6.05
CA GLU A 112 -2.26 -6.56 7.21
C GLU A 112 -2.84 -7.92 6.73
N PRO A 113 -2.19 -9.04 7.09
CA PRO A 113 -2.69 -10.37 6.75
C PRO A 113 -3.96 -10.70 7.55
N ASN A 114 -4.83 -11.50 6.96
CA ASN A 114 -6.03 -11.96 7.64
C ASN A 114 -5.72 -13.19 8.51
N LEU A 115 -5.47 -12.96 9.80
CA LEU A 115 -5.11 -14.04 10.73
C LEU A 115 -6.32 -14.84 11.24
N ALA A 116 -7.55 -14.41 10.94
CA ALA A 116 -8.77 -15.13 11.29
C ALA A 116 -8.93 -16.41 10.45
N TYR A 117 -8.40 -16.43 9.23
CA TYR A 117 -8.45 -17.57 8.32
C TYR A 117 -7.03 -18.00 7.95
N ARG A 118 -6.51 -19.00 8.67
CA ARG A 118 -5.18 -19.58 8.44
C ARG A 118 -5.24 -21.10 8.50
N ALA A 119 -4.52 -21.77 7.61
CA ALA A 119 -4.33 -23.21 7.69
C ALA A 119 -3.17 -23.52 8.65
N THR A 120 -3.40 -24.37 9.64
CA THR A 120 -2.36 -24.86 10.57
C THR A 120 -1.77 -26.21 10.14
N GLY A 121 -2.29 -26.80 9.04
CA GLY A 121 -1.79 -28.04 8.46
C GLY A 121 -0.37 -27.92 7.92
N LYS A 122 0.29 -29.06 7.70
CA LYS A 122 1.66 -29.13 7.16
C LYS A 122 1.73 -29.02 5.64
N ASN A 123 0.59 -29.04 4.94
CA ASN A 123 0.54 -29.01 3.49
C ASN A 123 0.70 -27.56 2.97
N PRO A 124 1.79 -27.23 2.25
CA PRO A 124 2.02 -25.87 1.76
C PRO A 124 0.97 -25.40 0.73
N ASP A 125 0.38 -26.32 -0.04
CA ASP A 125 -0.62 -25.96 -1.04
C ASP A 125 -1.95 -25.58 -0.40
N GLU A 126 -2.32 -26.25 0.69
CA GLU A 126 -3.49 -25.91 1.50
C GLU A 126 -3.32 -24.53 2.15
N GLN A 127 -2.13 -24.24 2.70
CA GLN A 127 -1.82 -22.94 3.27
C GLN A 127 -1.95 -21.82 2.24
N ARG A 128 -1.40 -22.02 1.03
CA ARG A 128 -1.49 -21.04 -0.06
C ARG A 128 -2.93 -20.88 -0.53
N ALA A 129 -3.69 -21.97 -0.66
CA ALA A 129 -5.09 -21.93 -1.05
C ALA A 129 -5.91 -21.08 -0.08
N VAL A 130 -5.78 -21.34 1.24
CA VAL A 130 -6.46 -20.55 2.28
C VAL A 130 -6.00 -19.10 2.28
N GLU A 131 -4.68 -18.83 2.18
CA GLU A 131 -4.16 -17.45 2.14
C GLU A 131 -4.69 -16.66 0.93
N SER A 132 -4.90 -17.33 -0.21
CA SER A 132 -5.43 -16.71 -1.42
C SER A 132 -6.96 -16.59 -1.46
N ALA A 133 -7.68 -17.43 -0.68
CA ALA A 133 -9.13 -17.45 -0.66
C ALA A 133 -9.75 -16.27 0.10
N PHE A 134 -8.97 -15.63 0.98
CA PHE A 134 -9.44 -14.52 1.80
C PHE A 134 -8.70 -13.21 1.47
N ALA A 135 -9.46 -12.12 1.47
CA ALA A 135 -8.91 -10.79 1.22
C ALA A 135 -7.94 -10.37 2.34
N LYS A 136 -6.87 -9.68 1.93
CA LYS A 136 -5.90 -9.03 2.81
C LYS A 136 -6.19 -7.53 2.83
N SER A 137 -5.89 -6.89 3.95
CA SER A 137 -6.11 -5.44 4.09
C SER A 137 -4.84 -4.69 3.69
N ILE A 138 -4.95 -3.76 2.74
CA ILE A 138 -3.87 -2.83 2.41
C ILE A 138 -4.01 -1.62 3.35
N ILE A 139 -3.03 -1.44 4.24
CA ILE A 139 -2.99 -0.29 5.15
C ILE A 139 -2.54 0.96 4.39
N TRP A 140 -1.49 0.82 3.55
CA TRP A 140 -0.94 1.94 2.79
C TRP A 140 -0.15 1.49 1.55
N GLY A 141 -0.11 2.34 0.53
CA GLY A 141 0.72 2.15 -0.66
C GLY A 141 1.78 3.24 -0.80
N PHE A 142 3.05 2.84 -0.79
CA PHE A 142 4.20 3.69 -0.96
C PHE A 142 4.73 3.63 -2.40
N SER A 143 5.22 4.77 -2.88
CA SER A 143 6.05 4.85 -4.07
C SER A 143 7.52 4.90 -3.62
N PRO A 144 8.35 3.91 -3.99
CA PRO A 144 9.78 3.92 -3.69
C PRO A 144 10.47 5.16 -4.23
N VAL A 145 11.32 5.77 -3.42
CA VAL A 145 12.16 6.93 -3.82
C VAL A 145 13.49 6.45 -4.39
N ALA A 146 14.03 5.36 -3.83
CA ALA A 146 15.21 4.67 -4.32
C ALA A 146 15.08 3.16 -4.10
N VAL A 147 15.67 2.39 -5.01
CA VAL A 147 15.77 0.93 -4.90
C VAL A 147 17.21 0.55 -5.23
N GLU A 148 17.89 -0.08 -4.27
CA GLU A 148 19.28 -0.50 -4.40
C GLU A 148 19.42 -1.95 -3.95
N GLY A 149 19.47 -2.87 -4.92
CA GLY A 149 19.46 -4.31 -4.65
C GLY A 149 18.21 -4.72 -3.86
N ASN A 150 18.40 -5.23 -2.64
CA ASN A 150 17.33 -5.65 -1.74
C ASN A 150 16.81 -4.51 -0.83
N LYS A 151 17.50 -3.36 -0.80
CA LYS A 151 17.09 -2.20 0.00
C LYS A 151 16.14 -1.34 -0.82
N THR A 152 15.04 -0.93 -0.21
CA THR A 152 14.10 0.03 -0.78
C THR A 152 13.90 1.18 0.18
N LEU A 153 14.07 2.40 -0.31
CA LEU A 153 13.82 3.61 0.45
C LEU A 153 12.44 4.16 0.10
N ILE A 154 11.60 4.40 1.11
CA ILE A 154 10.26 4.98 0.95
C ILE A 154 10.14 6.29 1.75
N ASP A 155 9.30 7.22 1.28
CA ASP A 155 8.86 8.37 2.08
C ASP A 155 7.76 7.91 3.05
N LEU A 156 8.08 7.87 4.34
CA LEU A 156 7.18 7.42 5.42
C LEU A 156 6.35 8.58 5.99
N THR A 157 6.74 9.83 5.74
CA THR A 157 6.11 11.04 6.27
C THR A 157 4.58 11.06 6.13
N PRO A 158 3.98 10.84 4.94
CA PRO A 158 2.52 10.89 4.79
C PRO A 158 1.80 9.79 5.59
N PHE A 159 2.48 8.67 5.83
CA PHE A 159 1.93 7.58 6.63
C PHE A 159 1.97 7.88 8.14
N LEU A 160 2.98 8.60 8.64
CA LEU A 160 3.08 8.96 10.05
C LEU A 160 2.09 10.05 10.47
N VAL A 161 1.81 11.00 9.57
CA VAL A 161 0.95 12.15 9.86
C VAL A 161 -0.55 11.81 9.74
N ARG A 162 -0.89 10.66 9.15
CA ARG A 162 -2.29 10.25 8.97
C ARG A 162 -2.98 9.95 10.31
N ASP A 163 -4.29 10.13 10.37
CA ASP A 163 -5.13 9.64 11.47
C ASP A 163 -5.22 8.10 11.40
N SER A 164 -4.32 7.41 12.10
CA SER A 164 -4.22 5.95 12.06
C SER A 164 -5.35 5.24 12.80
N GLN A 165 -5.92 5.90 13.82
CA GLN A 165 -6.96 5.35 14.68
C GLN A 165 -8.37 5.83 14.30
N LYS A 166 -8.49 6.65 13.24
CA LYS A 166 -9.76 7.22 12.76
C LYS A 166 -10.47 8.01 13.87
N LEU A 167 -9.69 8.78 14.64
CA LEU A 167 -10.19 9.60 15.74
C LEU A 167 -11.25 10.59 15.25
N THR A 168 -11.07 11.14 14.06
CA THR A 168 -12.02 12.07 13.45
C THR A 168 -13.39 11.42 13.25
N ASP A 169 -13.43 10.16 12.77
CA ASP A 169 -14.68 9.40 12.60
C ASP A 169 -15.35 9.10 13.95
N GLN A 170 -14.56 8.80 14.99
CA GLN A 170 -15.07 8.50 16.32
C GLN A 170 -15.67 9.73 16.99
N LEU A 171 -15.01 10.88 16.91
CA LEU A 171 -15.53 12.16 17.43
C LEU A 171 -16.77 12.62 16.67
N GLY A 172 -16.79 12.46 15.35
CA GLY A 172 -17.96 12.78 14.53
C GLY A 172 -19.21 11.98 14.91
N ARG A 173 -19.04 10.75 15.41
CA ARG A 173 -20.14 9.91 15.91
C ARG A 173 -20.54 10.23 17.35
N ALA A 174 -19.60 10.65 18.20
CA ALA A 174 -19.85 10.89 19.62
C ALA A 174 -20.70 12.14 19.90
N GLY A 175 -20.83 13.06 18.92
CA GLY A 175 -21.60 14.30 19.04
C GLY A 175 -20.98 15.29 20.04
N PRO A 176 -21.39 16.57 20.03
CA PRO A 176 -20.96 17.52 21.05
C PRO A 176 -21.47 17.04 22.40
N GLN A 177 -20.56 16.58 23.26
CA GLN A 177 -20.91 16.31 24.64
C GLN A 177 -21.22 17.65 25.29
N ASN A 178 -22.51 17.87 25.56
CA ASN A 178 -22.97 19.06 26.26
C ASN A 178 -22.44 19.03 27.70
N CYS A 179 -21.22 19.54 27.90
CA CYS A 179 -20.67 19.85 29.22
C CYS A 179 -21.31 21.13 29.80
N GLY A 180 -22.52 21.48 29.38
CA GLY A 180 -23.36 22.46 30.03
C GLY A 180 -23.79 21.92 31.38
N GLY A 181 -23.07 22.31 32.42
CA GLY A 181 -23.45 22.06 33.81
C GLY A 181 -24.92 22.44 34.01
N ARG A 182 -25.71 21.49 34.50
CA ARG A 182 -27.01 21.79 35.08
C ARG A 182 -26.75 22.66 36.31
N ALA A 183 -26.77 23.98 36.13
CA ALA A 183 -26.93 24.95 37.22
C ALA A 183 -28.35 24.80 37.78
N GLY A 184 -28.60 23.67 38.45
CA GLY A 184 -29.81 23.38 39.18
C GLY A 184 -29.75 24.10 40.52
N ARG A 185 -30.54 25.18 40.61
CA ARG A 185 -30.94 25.88 41.82
C ARG A 185 -30.99 24.95 43.04
N SER A 186 -30.26 25.32 44.09
CA SER A 186 -30.65 25.00 45.46
C SER A 186 -31.01 26.32 46.13
N ALA A 187 -32.23 26.37 46.64
CA ALA A 187 -32.82 27.49 47.36
C ALA A 187 -32.17 27.70 48.72
#